data_AF-K4L9N3-F1
#
_entry.id   AF-K4L9N3-F1
#
_cell.length_a   1.000
_cell.length_b   1.000
_cell.length_c   1.000
_cell.angle_alpha   90.00
_cell.angle_beta   90.00
_cell.angle_gamma   90.00
#
_symmetry.space_group_name_H-M   'P 1'
#
loop_
_entity.id
_entity.type
_entity.pdbx_description
1 polymer ?
#
loop_
_entity_poly.entity_id
_entity_poly.type
_entity_poly.pdbx_seq_one_letter_code
_entity_poly.pdbx_strand_id
1 'polypeptide(L)'
;NPMDLKRGIDKAVNAAVGGLKKLSVPCLDSKAITQVGTISANSDDTVGKLIAEAMDRVGKEGVITVEEGTGLEDELDVVEGMQFDRGYLSPYFINKTETGTVELENPYVLLVDKKISNIRELLPILENVAKSSKPLLIIAEDVEGEALATLVVNTMRGIVKVAAVKAPGFGDRRKAMLQDIAILTDGTVISEEIGMDLEKTNLEDLGQAKRVVINKDTTTIIDGVGKESSIQGRISQIRQQIEESTSDYDKEK
;
A
#
# COMPACT_ATOMS: atom_id res chain seq x y z
N ASN A 1 -45.10 4.94 -14.60
CA ASN A 1 -44.03 5.95 -14.83
C ASN A 1 -42.74 5.44 -14.19
N PRO A 2 -41.71 5.08 -14.97
CA PRO A 2 -40.44 4.55 -14.45
C PRO A 2 -39.72 5.47 -13.45
N MET A 3 -39.89 6.79 -13.59
CA MET A 3 -39.31 7.76 -12.65
C MET A 3 -39.95 7.71 -11.26
N ASP A 4 -41.25 7.42 -11.20
CA ASP A 4 -41.97 7.25 -9.93
C ASP A 4 -41.57 5.96 -9.22
N LEU A 5 -41.33 4.88 -9.98
CA LEU A 5 -40.81 3.63 -9.44
C LEU A 5 -39.42 3.80 -8.85
N LYS A 6 -38.50 4.44 -9.59
CA LYS A 6 -37.15 4.74 -9.07
C LYS A 6 -37.23 5.56 -7.79
N ARG A 7 -38.01 6.65 -7.80
CA ARG A 7 -38.17 7.52 -6.61
C ARG A 7 -38.76 6.78 -5.41
N GLY A 8 -39.71 5.87 -5.64
CA GLY A 8 -40.24 5.00 -4.58
C GLY A 8 -39.18 4.07 -4.00
N ILE A 9 -38.39 3.43 -4.87
CA ILE A 9 -37.28 2.56 -4.48
C ILE A 9 -36.22 3.34 -3.70
N ASP A 10 -35.76 4.47 -4.22
CA ASP A 10 -34.73 5.31 -3.57
C ASP A 10 -35.19 5.76 -2.18
N LYS A 11 -36.47 6.16 -2.03
CA LYS A 11 -37.03 6.56 -0.74
C LYS A 11 -37.09 5.39 0.24
N ALA A 12 -37.47 4.20 -0.22
CA ALA A 12 -37.52 3.00 0.60
C ALA A 12 -36.12 2.55 1.03
N VAL A 13 -35.13 2.58 0.12
CA VAL A 13 -33.73 2.24 0.41
C VAL A 13 -33.15 3.22 1.44
N ASN A 14 -33.37 4.53 1.27
CA ASN A 14 -32.88 5.52 2.23
C ASN A 14 -33.49 5.31 3.63
N ALA A 15 -34.78 5.02 3.72
CA ALA A 15 -35.43 4.69 4.98
C ALA A 15 -34.89 3.38 5.58
N ALA A 16 -34.67 2.35 4.77
CA ALA A 16 -34.12 1.06 5.18
C ALA A 16 -32.68 1.20 5.70
N VAL A 17 -31.80 1.94 5.00
CA VAL A 17 -30.43 2.22 5.44
C VAL A 17 -30.43 3.00 6.76
N GLY A 18 -31.33 3.98 6.91
CA GLY A 18 -31.50 4.70 8.17
C GLY A 18 -31.97 3.79 9.32
N GLY A 19 -32.84 2.82 9.04
CA GLY A 19 -33.26 1.79 9.98
C GLY A 19 -32.13 0.83 10.36
N LEU A 20 -31.38 0.33 9.37
CA LEU A 20 -30.23 -0.55 9.57
C LEU A 20 -29.15 0.10 10.45
N LYS A 21 -28.86 1.39 10.27
CA LYS A 21 -27.93 2.11 11.14
C LYS A 21 -28.37 2.12 12.61
N LYS A 22 -29.67 2.20 12.88
CA LYS A 22 -30.23 2.16 14.25
C LYS A 22 -30.24 0.75 14.84
N LEU A 23 -30.33 -0.27 14.01
CA LEU A 23 -30.27 -1.68 14.40
C LEU A 23 -28.84 -2.21 14.52
N SER A 24 -27.87 -1.51 13.93
CA SER A 24 -26.46 -1.89 13.95
C SER A 24 -25.93 -1.97 15.38
N VAL A 25 -25.33 -3.11 15.73
CA VAL A 25 -24.67 -3.32 17.02
C VAL A 25 -23.17 -3.15 16.84
N PRO A 26 -22.54 -2.18 17.52
CA PRO A 26 -21.09 -1.99 17.45
C PRO A 26 -20.34 -3.23 17.98
N CYS A 27 -19.32 -3.68 17.25
CA CYS A 27 -18.36 -4.70 17.71
C CYS A 27 -17.14 -3.98 18.28
N LEU A 28 -17.11 -3.76 19.60
CA LEU A 28 -16.08 -2.94 20.24
C LEU A 28 -15.07 -3.76 21.05
N ASP A 29 -15.49 -4.92 21.55
CA ASP A 29 -14.73 -5.81 22.39
C ASP A 29 -14.17 -6.99 21.58
N SER A 30 -12.98 -7.46 22.01
CA SER A 30 -12.27 -8.58 21.40
C SER A 30 -13.15 -9.83 21.26
N LYS A 31 -14.06 -10.08 22.23
CA LYS A 31 -15.03 -11.19 22.15
C LYS A 31 -16.02 -11.06 20.98
N ALA A 32 -16.57 -9.88 20.74
CA ALA A 32 -17.46 -9.66 19.59
C ALA A 32 -16.68 -9.81 18.27
N ILE A 33 -15.44 -9.32 18.21
CA ILE A 33 -14.55 -9.50 17.06
C ILE A 33 -14.30 -10.99 16.80
N THR A 34 -13.97 -11.77 17.83
CA THR A 34 -13.79 -13.23 17.72
C THR A 34 -15.05 -13.90 17.20
N GLN A 35 -16.23 -13.55 17.70
CA GLN A 35 -17.50 -14.14 17.26
C GLN A 35 -17.78 -13.85 15.78
N VAL A 36 -17.58 -12.61 15.34
CA VAL A 36 -17.74 -12.23 13.93
C VAL A 36 -16.72 -12.94 13.05
N GLY A 37 -15.45 -12.99 13.46
CA GLY A 37 -14.39 -13.71 12.76
C GLY A 37 -14.69 -15.20 12.62
N THR A 38 -15.13 -15.84 13.70
CA THR A 38 -15.52 -17.26 13.74
C THR A 38 -16.65 -17.56 12.76
N ILE A 39 -17.73 -16.77 12.80
CA ILE A 39 -18.87 -16.98 11.90
C ILE A 39 -18.47 -16.75 10.44
N SER A 40 -17.64 -15.74 10.17
CA SER A 40 -17.16 -15.43 8.82
C SER A 40 -16.22 -16.50 8.28
N ALA A 41 -15.46 -17.16 9.15
CA ALA A 41 -14.57 -18.28 8.86
C ALA A 41 -15.29 -19.64 8.90
N ASN A 42 -16.59 -19.69 8.61
CA ASN A 42 -17.38 -20.92 8.59
C ASN A 42 -17.40 -21.68 9.94
N SER A 43 -17.57 -20.95 11.04
CA SER A 43 -17.57 -21.45 12.43
C SER A 43 -16.22 -21.98 12.91
N ASP A 44 -15.12 -21.47 12.35
CA ASP A 44 -13.77 -21.79 12.83
C ASP A 44 -13.33 -20.85 13.97
N ASP A 45 -13.33 -21.39 15.20
CA ASP A 45 -12.94 -20.65 16.40
C ASP A 45 -11.45 -20.26 16.41
N THR A 46 -10.57 -20.98 15.71
CA THR A 46 -9.13 -20.65 15.70
C THR A 46 -8.89 -19.37 14.89
N VAL A 47 -9.49 -19.28 13.70
CA VAL A 47 -9.43 -18.10 12.84
C VAL A 47 -10.03 -16.87 13.54
N GLY A 48 -11.16 -17.04 14.22
CA GLY A 48 -11.78 -15.96 14.99
C GLY A 48 -10.86 -15.41 16.08
N LYS A 49 -10.12 -16.28 16.78
CA LYS A 49 -9.16 -15.87 17.82
C LYS A 49 -7.96 -15.17 17.22
N LEU A 50 -7.37 -15.71 16.14
CA LEU A 50 -6.22 -15.10 15.46
C LEU A 50 -6.52 -13.69 14.97
N ILE A 51 -7.70 -13.47 14.37
CA ILE A 51 -8.13 -12.13 13.92
C ILE A 51 -8.26 -11.17 15.11
N ALA A 52 -8.85 -11.63 16.22
CA ALA A 52 -9.02 -10.80 17.40
C ALA A 52 -7.65 -10.44 18.04
N GLU A 53 -6.74 -11.41 18.15
CA GLU A 53 -5.39 -11.19 18.64
C GLU A 53 -4.59 -10.24 17.73
N ALA A 54 -4.71 -10.38 16.41
CA ALA A 54 -4.10 -9.46 15.46
C ALA A 54 -4.62 -8.03 15.66
N MET A 55 -5.95 -7.84 15.69
CA MET A 55 -6.59 -6.54 15.92
C MET A 55 -6.23 -5.92 17.26
N ASP A 56 -6.07 -6.72 18.32
CA ASP A 56 -5.66 -6.22 19.63
C ASP A 56 -4.19 -5.74 19.63
N ARG A 57 -3.31 -6.33 18.81
CA ARG A 57 -1.91 -5.89 18.67
C ARG A 57 -1.76 -4.64 17.79
N VAL A 58 -2.41 -4.59 16.64
CA VAL A 58 -2.25 -3.47 15.67
C VAL A 58 -3.23 -2.32 15.92
N GLY A 59 -4.27 -2.54 16.72
CA GLY A 59 -5.36 -1.59 16.94
C GLY A 59 -6.40 -1.59 15.80
N LYS A 60 -7.47 -0.82 15.99
CA LYS A 60 -8.64 -0.83 15.07
C LYS A 60 -8.36 -0.30 13.66
N GLU A 61 -7.32 0.52 13.51
CA GLU A 61 -6.92 1.11 12.22
C GLU A 61 -5.64 0.48 11.67
N GLY A 62 -5.15 -0.59 12.31
CA GLY A 62 -3.99 -1.32 11.85
C GLY A 62 -4.29 -2.15 10.60
N VAL A 63 -3.27 -2.34 9.78
CA VAL A 63 -3.36 -3.16 8.57
C VAL A 63 -3.03 -4.59 8.92
N ILE A 64 -3.91 -5.53 8.55
CA ILE A 64 -3.71 -6.96 8.76
C ILE A 64 -3.55 -7.63 7.39
N THR A 65 -2.47 -8.39 7.22
CA THR A 65 -2.18 -9.18 6.03
C THR A 65 -2.04 -10.65 6.40
N VAL A 66 -2.38 -11.55 5.47
CA VAL A 66 -2.28 -12.99 5.67
C VAL A 66 -1.27 -13.54 4.67
N GLU A 67 -0.38 -14.41 5.15
CA GLU A 67 0.62 -15.10 4.33
C GLU A 67 0.46 -16.62 4.45
N GLU A 68 0.95 -17.36 3.46
CA GLU A 68 1.05 -18.82 3.57
C GLU A 68 2.14 -19.18 4.58
N GLY A 69 1.75 -19.93 5.62
CA GLY A 69 2.68 -20.39 6.66
C GLY A 69 3.70 -21.40 6.11
N THR A 70 4.91 -21.38 6.67
CA THR A 70 5.97 -22.35 6.34
C THR A 70 5.90 -23.63 7.19
N GLY A 71 5.15 -23.59 8.29
CA GLY A 71 4.97 -24.69 9.24
C GLY A 71 3.54 -25.22 9.32
N LEU A 72 3.28 -26.06 10.33
CA LEU A 72 1.94 -26.58 10.65
C LEU A 72 1.19 -25.71 11.66
N GLU A 73 1.89 -24.78 12.33
CA GLU A 73 1.34 -23.91 13.36
C GLU A 73 1.01 -22.54 12.76
N ASP A 74 -0.04 -21.90 13.29
CA ASP A 74 -0.40 -20.53 12.94
C ASP A 74 0.54 -19.54 13.63
N GLU A 75 1.09 -18.59 12.88
CA GLU A 75 2.01 -17.57 13.39
C GLU A 75 1.38 -16.18 13.31
N LEU A 76 1.59 -15.36 14.34
CA LEU A 76 1.15 -13.97 14.41
C LEU A 76 2.32 -13.07 14.79
N ASP A 77 2.82 -12.35 13.79
CA ASP A 77 3.90 -11.39 13.93
C ASP A 77 3.44 -9.97 13.58
N VAL A 78 4.02 -9.00 14.30
CA VAL A 78 3.87 -7.57 13.98
C VAL A 78 5.18 -7.12 13.38
N VAL A 79 5.11 -6.64 12.14
CA VAL A 79 6.26 -6.13 11.40
C VAL A 79 6.01 -4.68 10.99
N GLU A 80 7.09 -3.94 10.77
CA GLU A 80 7.00 -2.56 10.29
C GLU A 80 6.46 -2.54 8.85
N GLY A 81 5.44 -1.72 8.61
CA GLY A 81 4.76 -1.69 7.33
C GLY A 81 3.93 -0.43 7.13
N MET A 82 3.46 -0.24 5.90
CA MET A 82 2.64 0.91 5.55
C MET A 82 1.65 0.54 4.46
N GLN A 83 0.43 1.09 4.56
CA GLN A 83 -0.56 1.04 3.48
C GLN A 83 -0.93 2.45 3.06
N PHE A 84 -1.12 2.65 1.75
CA PHE A 84 -1.64 3.90 1.21
C PHE A 84 -2.63 3.65 0.05
N ASP A 85 -3.54 4.60 -0.15
CA ASP A 85 -4.68 4.49 -1.08
C ASP A 85 -4.30 4.81 -2.54
N ARG A 86 -3.36 4.04 -3.09
CA ARG A 86 -3.01 4.06 -4.51
C ARG A 86 -2.85 2.63 -4.99
N GLY A 87 -3.63 2.23 -5.98
CA GLY A 87 -3.49 0.93 -6.63
C GLY A 87 -2.58 0.93 -7.85
N TYR A 88 -2.53 -0.21 -8.53
CA TYR A 88 -1.74 -0.40 -9.75
C TYR A 88 -2.20 0.54 -10.88
N LEU A 89 -1.23 1.08 -11.63
CA LEU A 89 -1.52 1.92 -12.80
C LEU A 89 -2.11 1.14 -13.98
N SER A 90 -1.87 -0.17 -14.03
CA SER A 90 -2.34 -1.06 -15.08
C SER A 90 -2.72 -2.43 -14.51
N PRO A 91 -3.91 -2.97 -14.84
CA PRO A 91 -4.30 -4.33 -14.44
C PRO A 91 -3.36 -5.42 -14.98
N TYR A 92 -2.57 -5.12 -16.02
CA TYR A 92 -1.61 -6.06 -16.60
C TYR A 92 -0.42 -6.36 -15.68
N PHE A 93 -0.27 -5.67 -14.55
CA PHE A 93 0.71 -6.02 -13.53
C PHE A 93 0.24 -7.15 -12.61
N ILE A 94 -1.05 -7.52 -12.63
CA ILE A 94 -1.63 -8.58 -11.80
C ILE A 94 -0.92 -9.90 -12.08
N ASN A 95 -0.33 -10.49 -11.04
CA ASN A 95 0.29 -11.81 -11.07
C ASN A 95 -0.45 -12.85 -10.22
N LYS A 96 -1.38 -12.42 -9.36
CA LYS A 96 -2.35 -13.27 -8.66
C LYS A 96 -3.75 -13.00 -9.20
N THR A 97 -4.14 -13.77 -10.21
CA THR A 97 -5.41 -13.58 -10.93
C THR A 97 -6.64 -13.88 -10.09
N GLU A 98 -6.51 -14.73 -9.07
CA GLU A 98 -7.63 -15.13 -8.19
C GLU A 98 -8.10 -13.97 -7.29
N THR A 99 -7.15 -13.24 -6.73
CA THR A 99 -7.37 -12.08 -5.86
C THR A 99 -7.40 -10.76 -6.65
N GLY A 100 -6.91 -10.76 -7.89
CA GLY A 100 -6.75 -9.54 -8.69
C GLY A 100 -5.67 -8.61 -8.13
N THR A 101 -4.65 -9.18 -7.49
CA THR A 101 -3.57 -8.43 -6.82
C THR A 101 -2.23 -8.61 -7.52
N VAL A 102 -1.34 -7.64 -7.30
CA VAL A 102 0.09 -7.75 -7.60
C VAL A 102 0.80 -8.07 -6.30
N GLU A 103 1.56 -9.15 -6.28
CA GLU A 103 2.37 -9.55 -5.13
C GLU A 103 3.84 -9.62 -5.54
N LEU A 104 4.68 -8.82 -4.90
CA LEU A 104 6.11 -8.78 -5.14
C LEU A 104 6.85 -9.25 -3.89
N GLU A 105 7.68 -10.29 -4.03
CA GLU A 105 8.54 -10.81 -2.96
C GLU A 105 9.95 -10.25 -3.07
N ASN A 106 10.48 -9.77 -1.95
CA ASN A 106 11.77 -9.10 -1.83
C ASN A 106 12.02 -8.02 -2.91
N PRO A 107 11.06 -7.13 -3.22
CA PRO A 107 11.24 -6.13 -4.27
C PRO A 107 12.22 -5.04 -3.89
N TYR A 108 12.85 -4.45 -4.90
CA TYR A 108 13.36 -3.10 -4.82
C TYR A 108 12.21 -2.09 -4.93
N VAL A 109 12.35 -0.93 -4.28
CA VAL A 109 11.36 0.15 -4.25
C VAL A 109 12.02 1.42 -4.76
N LEU A 110 11.59 1.86 -5.95
CA LEU A 110 12.02 3.10 -6.58
C LEU A 110 11.05 4.22 -6.23
N LEU A 111 11.58 5.29 -5.63
CA LEU A 111 10.82 6.45 -5.18
C LEU A 111 11.21 7.67 -6.01
N VAL A 112 10.27 8.23 -6.77
CA VAL A 112 10.56 9.32 -7.71
C VAL A 112 9.57 10.46 -7.54
N ASP A 113 10.04 11.65 -7.21
CA ASP A 113 9.19 12.85 -7.14
C ASP A 113 9.12 13.59 -8.48
N LYS A 114 8.80 12.84 -9.55
CA LYS A 114 8.46 13.40 -10.86
C LYS A 114 7.59 12.43 -11.66
N LYS A 115 7.03 12.93 -12.76
CA LYS A 115 6.35 12.09 -13.76
C LYS A 115 7.37 11.38 -14.63
N ILE A 116 7.11 10.10 -14.91
CA ILE A 116 7.95 9.27 -15.78
C ILE A 116 7.17 8.97 -17.05
N SER A 117 7.52 9.66 -18.14
CA SER A 117 6.90 9.46 -19.45
C SER A 117 7.81 8.71 -20.43
N ASN A 118 9.13 8.76 -20.22
CA ASN A 118 10.15 8.19 -21.10
C ASN A 118 10.84 6.98 -20.46
N ILE A 119 10.84 5.84 -21.17
CA ILE A 119 11.46 4.61 -20.67
C ILE A 119 12.99 4.70 -20.58
N ARG A 120 13.63 5.58 -21.37
CA ARG A 120 15.10 5.71 -21.40
C ARG A 120 15.69 6.04 -20.04
N GLU A 121 14.98 6.86 -19.26
CA GLU A 121 15.39 7.25 -17.92
C GLU A 121 15.40 6.06 -16.94
N LEU A 122 14.58 5.03 -17.20
CA LEU A 122 14.47 3.82 -16.39
C LEU A 122 15.42 2.71 -16.84
N LEU A 123 15.98 2.76 -18.05
CA LEU A 123 16.81 1.67 -18.60
C LEU A 123 17.95 1.27 -17.67
N PRO A 124 18.76 2.19 -17.11
CA PRO A 124 19.88 1.81 -16.25
C PRO A 124 19.42 1.03 -15.01
N ILE A 125 18.32 1.48 -14.39
CA ILE A 125 17.75 0.84 -13.21
C ILE A 125 17.16 -0.53 -13.58
N LEU A 126 16.39 -0.62 -14.66
CA LEU A 126 15.76 -1.86 -15.09
C LEU A 126 16.81 -2.94 -15.43
N GLU A 127 17.92 -2.57 -16.06
CA GLU A 127 19.03 -3.48 -16.32
C GLU A 127 19.69 -4.00 -15.04
N ASN A 128 19.92 -3.11 -14.07
CA ASN A 128 20.54 -3.47 -12.79
C ASN A 128 19.62 -4.35 -11.93
N VAL A 129 18.32 -4.03 -11.90
CA VAL A 129 17.32 -4.86 -11.22
C VAL A 129 17.20 -6.22 -11.92
N ALA A 130 17.15 -6.26 -13.25
CA ALA A 130 17.06 -7.53 -13.99
C ALA A 130 18.25 -8.45 -13.68
N LYS A 131 19.48 -7.91 -13.56
CA LYS A 131 20.67 -8.68 -13.14
C LYS A 131 20.54 -9.28 -11.75
N SER A 132 19.87 -8.57 -10.83
CA SER A 132 19.62 -9.06 -9.47
C SER A 132 18.50 -10.09 -9.37
N SER A 133 17.74 -10.31 -10.45
CA SER A 133 16.57 -11.22 -10.50
C SER A 133 15.49 -10.92 -9.45
N LYS A 134 15.48 -9.71 -8.88
CA LYS A 134 14.45 -9.24 -7.94
C LYS A 134 13.37 -8.42 -8.68
N PRO A 135 12.13 -8.39 -8.16
CA PRO A 135 11.10 -7.49 -8.68
C PRO A 135 11.37 -6.03 -8.33
N LEU A 136 10.71 -5.12 -9.04
CA LEU A 136 10.76 -3.67 -8.81
C LEU A 136 9.36 -3.09 -8.63
N LEU A 137 9.18 -2.34 -7.55
CA LEU A 137 8.07 -1.44 -7.35
C LEU A 137 8.49 -0.01 -7.71
N ILE A 138 7.73 0.65 -8.57
CA ILE A 138 7.93 2.06 -8.91
C ILE A 138 6.81 2.89 -8.27
N ILE A 139 7.18 3.82 -7.40
CA ILE A 139 6.28 4.81 -6.80
C ILE A 139 6.73 6.19 -7.30
N ALA A 140 5.93 6.77 -8.18
CA ALA A 140 6.24 8.06 -8.81
C ALA A 140 5.04 9.01 -8.77
N GLU A 141 5.22 10.30 -9.09
CA GLU A 141 4.06 11.20 -9.28
C GLU A 141 3.06 10.61 -10.29
N ASP A 142 3.58 10.14 -11.42
CA ASP A 142 2.83 9.37 -12.40
C ASP A 142 3.79 8.55 -13.27
N VAL A 143 3.31 7.44 -13.82
CA VAL A 143 4.01 6.70 -14.88
C VAL A 143 3.06 6.58 -16.07
N GLU A 144 3.39 7.25 -17.17
CA GLU A 144 2.45 7.44 -18.28
C GLU A 144 3.11 7.24 -19.65
N GLY A 145 2.28 7.23 -20.70
CA GLY A 145 2.74 7.20 -22.08
C GLY A 145 3.58 5.96 -22.44
N GLU A 146 4.72 6.22 -23.07
CA GLU A 146 5.63 5.18 -23.57
C GLU A 146 6.23 4.35 -22.42
N ALA A 147 6.58 4.99 -21.30
CA ALA A 147 7.14 4.30 -20.14
C ALA A 147 6.17 3.22 -19.61
N LEU A 148 4.91 3.58 -19.36
CA LEU A 148 3.92 2.62 -18.86
C LEU A 148 3.67 1.48 -19.85
N ALA A 149 3.49 1.80 -21.13
CA ALA A 149 3.25 0.79 -22.17
C ALA A 149 4.42 -0.21 -22.26
N THR A 150 5.66 0.28 -22.18
CA THR A 150 6.85 -0.55 -22.26
C THR A 150 7.01 -1.44 -21.02
N LEU A 151 6.77 -0.89 -19.83
CA LEU A 151 6.77 -1.66 -18.58
C LEU A 151 5.73 -2.79 -18.61
N VAL A 152 4.51 -2.50 -19.08
CA VAL A 152 3.45 -3.50 -19.21
C VAL A 152 3.88 -4.63 -20.15
N VAL A 153 4.36 -4.31 -21.36
CA VAL A 153 4.77 -5.32 -22.34
C VAL A 153 5.93 -6.17 -21.82
N ASN A 154 6.93 -5.57 -21.17
CA ASN A 154 8.06 -6.31 -20.62
C ASN A 154 7.66 -7.20 -19.43
N THR A 155 6.73 -6.74 -18.60
CA THR A 155 6.19 -7.53 -17.49
C THR A 155 5.39 -8.72 -18.00
N MET A 156 4.52 -8.52 -19.00
CA MET A 156 3.76 -9.61 -19.64
C MET A 156 4.66 -10.65 -20.32
N ARG A 157 5.82 -10.24 -20.83
CA ARG A 157 6.82 -11.15 -21.42
C ARG A 157 7.70 -11.84 -20.38
N GLY A 158 7.56 -11.50 -19.10
CA GLY A 158 8.38 -12.04 -18.01
C GLY A 158 9.84 -11.59 -18.04
N ILE A 159 10.17 -10.54 -18.79
CA ILE A 159 11.55 -10.03 -18.91
C ILE A 159 11.96 -9.33 -17.62
N VAL A 160 11.07 -8.51 -17.07
CA VAL A 160 11.27 -7.83 -15.79
C VAL A 160 9.97 -7.91 -14.99
N LYS A 161 10.05 -8.23 -13.70
CA LYS A 161 8.90 -8.21 -12.80
C LYS A 161 8.78 -6.81 -12.21
N VAL A 162 7.94 -5.96 -12.82
CA VAL A 162 7.75 -4.58 -12.37
C VAL A 162 6.28 -4.29 -12.08
N ALA A 163 6.02 -3.50 -11.07
CA ALA A 163 4.73 -2.86 -10.84
C ALA A 163 4.93 -1.35 -10.63
N ALA A 164 3.95 -0.55 -11.05
CA ALA A 164 3.98 0.90 -10.87
C ALA A 164 2.69 1.41 -10.26
N VAL A 165 2.82 2.32 -9.29
CA VAL A 165 1.74 2.97 -8.55
C VAL A 165 2.01 4.46 -8.46
N LYS A 166 0.96 5.27 -8.32
CA LYS A 166 1.15 6.71 -8.03
C LYS A 166 1.58 6.90 -6.59
N ALA A 167 2.35 7.94 -6.35
CA ALA A 167 2.67 8.40 -5.02
C ALA A 167 1.40 8.87 -4.29
N PRO A 168 1.30 8.65 -2.97
CA PRO A 168 0.20 9.17 -2.18
C PRO A 168 0.31 10.69 -1.99
N GLY A 169 -0.83 11.36 -1.77
CA GLY A 169 -0.87 12.81 -1.60
C GLY A 169 -0.64 13.62 -2.89
N PHE A 170 -0.38 14.91 -2.72
CA PHE A 170 -0.07 15.89 -3.77
C PHE A 170 0.80 17.02 -3.21
N GLY A 171 1.55 17.73 -4.06
CA GLY A 171 2.41 18.85 -3.65
C GLY A 171 3.41 18.45 -2.55
N ASP A 172 3.59 19.30 -1.55
CA ASP A 172 4.55 19.06 -0.45
C ASP A 172 4.19 17.83 0.38
N ARG A 173 2.90 17.48 0.50
CA ARG A 173 2.48 16.25 1.19
C ARG A 173 2.94 15.01 0.44
N ARG A 174 2.97 15.02 -0.90
CA ARG A 174 3.52 13.90 -1.67
C ARG A 174 5.00 13.70 -1.37
N LYS A 175 5.77 14.78 -1.31
CA LYS A 175 7.20 14.74 -0.98
C LYS A 175 7.43 14.18 0.42
N ALA A 176 6.66 14.66 1.40
CA ALA A 176 6.73 14.18 2.77
C ALA A 176 6.40 12.67 2.86
N MET A 177 5.31 12.23 2.21
CA MET A 177 4.92 10.81 2.22
C MET A 177 5.90 9.92 1.45
N LEU A 178 6.47 10.39 0.33
CA LEU A 178 7.55 9.66 -0.36
C LEU A 178 8.78 9.52 0.55
N GLN A 179 9.11 10.55 1.33
CA GLN A 179 10.19 10.48 2.30
C GLN A 179 9.87 9.49 3.44
N ASP A 180 8.62 9.39 3.87
CA ASP A 180 8.20 8.39 4.87
C ASP A 180 8.39 6.97 4.34
N ILE A 181 7.99 6.71 3.09
CA ILE A 181 8.21 5.42 2.43
C ILE A 181 9.71 5.15 2.25
N ALA A 182 10.51 6.17 1.92
CA ALA A 182 11.95 6.06 1.80
C ALA A 182 12.60 5.63 3.12
N ILE A 183 12.22 6.26 4.23
CA ILE A 183 12.71 5.91 5.58
C ILE A 183 12.29 4.49 5.97
N LEU A 184 11.05 4.09 5.65
CA LEU A 184 10.54 2.74 5.94
C LEU A 184 11.26 1.65 5.15
N THR A 185 11.66 1.94 3.91
CA THR A 185 12.29 0.97 3.00
C THR A 185 13.82 1.10 2.92
N ASP A 186 14.43 2.03 3.66
CA ASP A 186 15.85 2.42 3.55
C ASP A 186 16.26 2.85 2.14
N GLY A 187 15.36 3.54 1.42
CA GLY A 187 15.60 4.08 0.08
C GLY A 187 15.87 5.59 0.08
N THR A 188 16.18 6.13 -1.10
CA THR A 188 16.35 7.56 -1.34
C THR A 188 15.30 8.06 -2.33
N VAL A 189 14.65 9.19 -2.03
CA VAL A 189 13.71 9.83 -2.98
C VAL A 189 14.48 10.54 -4.07
N ILE A 190 14.31 10.10 -5.32
CA ILE A 190 14.91 10.73 -6.48
C ILE A 190 14.09 11.96 -6.87
N SER A 191 14.65 13.15 -6.64
CA SER A 191 14.03 14.43 -6.95
C SER A 191 14.98 15.34 -7.74
N GLU A 192 14.47 15.93 -8.81
CA GLU A 192 15.20 16.91 -9.62
C GLU A 192 15.52 18.19 -8.84
N GLU A 193 14.72 18.51 -7.80
CA GLU A 193 14.94 19.69 -6.95
C GLU A 193 16.24 19.61 -6.15
N ILE A 194 16.69 18.39 -5.83
CA ILE A 194 17.92 18.11 -5.08
C ILE A 194 19.07 17.75 -6.06
N GLY A 195 18.83 17.87 -7.37
CA GLY A 195 19.83 17.59 -8.41
C GLY A 195 20.10 16.10 -8.65
N MET A 196 19.17 15.21 -8.28
CA MET A 196 19.28 13.79 -8.57
C MET A 196 18.71 13.46 -9.95
N ASP A 197 19.42 12.64 -10.71
CA ASP A 197 19.01 12.16 -12.03
C ASP A 197 18.62 10.67 -11.95
N LEU A 198 17.45 10.34 -12.51
CA LEU A 198 16.97 8.95 -12.57
C LEU A 198 17.94 8.03 -13.33
N GLU A 199 18.61 8.56 -14.36
CA GLU A 199 19.60 7.83 -15.16
C GLU A 199 20.87 7.47 -14.38
N LYS A 200 21.19 8.21 -13.32
CA LYS A 200 22.39 8.01 -12.48
C LYS A 200 22.11 7.27 -11.19
N THR A 201 20.86 6.85 -10.99
CA THR A 201 20.42 6.15 -9.79
C THR A 201 20.99 4.73 -9.76
N ASN A 202 21.52 4.32 -8.62
CA ASN A 202 22.11 3.01 -8.39
C ASN A 202 21.18 2.10 -7.56
N LEU A 203 21.55 0.82 -7.43
CA LEU A 203 20.80 -0.13 -6.59
C LEU A 203 20.78 0.24 -5.10
N GLU A 204 21.73 1.05 -4.65
CA GLU A 204 21.83 1.54 -3.26
C GLU A 204 20.81 2.64 -2.96
N ASP A 205 20.32 3.34 -3.97
CA ASP A 205 19.30 4.38 -3.81
C ASP A 205 17.88 3.80 -3.71
N LEU A 206 17.71 2.54 -4.13
CA LEU A 206 16.44 1.82 -4.09
C LEU A 206 16.19 1.27 -2.68
N GLY A 207 14.99 1.53 -2.17
CA GLY A 207 14.52 0.89 -0.94
C GLY A 207 14.27 -0.60 -1.14
N GLN A 208 14.08 -1.33 -0.05
CA GLN A 208 13.72 -2.74 -0.06
C GLN A 208 12.63 -3.03 0.98
N ALA A 209 11.84 -4.06 0.69
CA ALA A 209 10.85 -4.64 1.60
C ALA A 209 10.79 -6.16 1.41
N LYS A 210 10.29 -6.90 2.39
CA LYS A 210 10.09 -8.35 2.27
C LYS A 210 8.97 -8.67 1.30
N ARG A 211 7.86 -7.92 1.34
CA ARG A 211 6.73 -8.12 0.44
C ARG A 211 5.99 -6.83 0.17
N VAL A 212 5.45 -6.70 -1.04
CA VAL A 212 4.51 -5.63 -1.41
C VAL A 212 3.29 -6.25 -2.06
N VAL A 213 2.11 -5.84 -1.60
CA VAL A 213 0.82 -6.22 -2.18
C VAL A 213 0.13 -4.98 -2.72
N ILE A 214 -0.27 -5.00 -3.99
CA ILE A 214 -0.99 -3.91 -4.64
C ILE A 214 -2.32 -4.44 -5.16
N ASN A 215 -3.42 -3.79 -4.79
CA ASN A 215 -4.73 -4.04 -5.36
C ASN A 215 -5.15 -2.83 -6.23
N LYS A 216 -6.43 -2.79 -6.61
CA LYS A 216 -6.96 -1.72 -7.48
C LYS A 216 -6.89 -0.33 -6.84
N ASP A 217 -7.00 -0.26 -5.52
CA ASP A 217 -7.23 0.98 -4.78
C ASP A 217 -6.11 1.29 -3.76
N THR A 218 -5.36 0.28 -3.31
CA THR A 218 -4.35 0.38 -2.24
C THR A 218 -3.05 -0.34 -2.57
N THR A 219 -1.98 0.11 -1.94
CA THR A 219 -0.65 -0.52 -1.91
C THR A 219 -0.25 -0.72 -0.46
N THR A 220 0.23 -1.92 -0.14
CA THR A 220 0.69 -2.32 1.19
C THR A 220 2.13 -2.80 1.10
N ILE A 221 3.03 -2.14 1.83
CA ILE A 221 4.44 -2.53 1.98
C ILE A 221 4.57 -3.22 3.34
N ILE A 222 5.11 -4.44 3.33
CA ILE A 222 5.22 -5.32 4.49
C ILE A 222 6.71 -5.57 4.75
N ASP A 223 7.14 -5.30 5.99
CA ASP A 223 8.48 -5.55 6.51
C ASP A 223 9.55 -4.83 5.67
N GLY A 224 9.55 -3.50 5.78
CA GLY A 224 10.54 -2.62 5.15
C GLY A 224 11.92 -2.73 5.81
N VAL A 225 13.00 -2.57 5.04
CA VAL A 225 14.38 -2.71 5.52
C VAL A 225 14.88 -1.46 6.29
N GLY A 226 14.02 -0.46 6.48
CA GLY A 226 14.30 0.75 7.23
C GLY A 226 14.75 0.47 8.67
N LYS A 227 15.76 1.22 9.13
CA LYS A 227 16.23 1.10 10.53
C LYS A 227 15.18 1.65 11.48
N GLU A 228 14.88 0.89 12.53
CA GLU A 228 13.93 1.28 13.58
C GLU A 228 14.24 2.67 14.17
N SER A 229 15.53 3.01 14.35
CA SER A 229 15.94 4.33 14.82
C SER A 229 15.52 5.47 13.88
N SER A 230 15.57 5.24 12.57
CA SER A 230 15.18 6.23 11.56
C SER A 230 13.66 6.41 11.54
N ILE A 231 12.92 5.30 11.66
CA ILE A 231 11.46 5.29 11.73
C ILE A 231 10.98 6.01 13.01
N GLN A 232 11.53 5.68 14.18
CA GLN A 232 11.19 6.33 15.45
C GLN A 232 11.56 7.82 15.46
N GLY A 233 12.69 8.18 14.84
CA GLY A 233 13.07 9.57 14.63
C GLY A 233 12.03 10.32 13.79
N ARG A 234 11.54 9.68 12.72
CA ARG A 234 10.51 10.26 11.86
C ARG A 234 9.15 10.42 12.56
N ILE A 235 8.73 9.41 13.31
CA ILE A 235 7.50 9.48 14.14
C ILE A 235 7.59 10.65 15.11
N SER A 236 8.75 10.85 15.75
CA SER A 236 8.96 11.94 16.70
C SER A 236 8.89 13.32 16.03
N GLN A 237 9.46 13.46 14.82
CA GLN A 237 9.35 14.68 14.02
C GLN A 237 7.90 15.01 13.66
N ILE A 238 7.13 14.02 13.21
CA ILE A 238 5.72 14.21 12.83
C ILE A 238 4.90 14.62 14.06
N ARG A 239 5.13 13.99 15.22
CA ARG A 239 4.45 14.38 16.48
C ARG A 239 4.71 15.83 16.85
N GLN A 240 5.96 16.29 16.72
CA GLN A 240 6.30 17.68 16.98
C GLN A 240 5.60 18.63 15.98
N GLN A 241 5.55 18.27 14.69
CA GLN A 241 4.84 19.05 13.68
C GLN A 241 3.34 19.18 13.96
N ILE A 242 2.71 18.12 14.49
CA ILE A 242 1.30 18.13 14.89
C ILE A 242 1.07 19.13 16.04
N GLU A 243 1.97 19.17 17.03
CA GLU A 243 1.87 20.10 18.17
C GLU A 243 2.07 21.55 17.75
N GLU A 244 3.01 21.81 16.85
CA GLU A 244 3.33 23.16 16.35
C GLU A 244 2.30 23.67 15.33
N SER A 245 1.53 22.77 14.70
CA SER A 245 0.53 23.15 13.71
C SER A 245 -0.65 23.92 14.33
N THR A 246 -1.03 25.02 13.68
CA THR A 246 -2.22 25.81 14.04
C THR A 246 -3.45 25.46 13.22
N SER A 247 -3.35 24.51 12.30
CA SER A 247 -4.38 24.15 11.33
C SER A 247 -4.91 22.75 11.62
N ASP A 248 -6.21 22.63 11.86
CA ASP A 248 -6.85 21.32 12.10
C ASP A 248 -6.73 20.39 10.89
N TYR A 249 -6.70 20.96 9.68
CA TYR A 249 -6.46 20.20 8.45
C TYR A 249 -5.08 19.56 8.46
N ASP A 250 -4.03 20.28 8.87
CA ASP A 250 -2.66 19.75 8.91
C ASP A 250 -2.43 18.80 10.10
N LYS A 251 -3.30 18.84 11.13
CA LYS A 251 -3.28 17.87 12.24
C LYS A 251 -3.93 16.55 11.88
N GLU A 252 -5.01 16.59 11.09
CA GLU A 252 -5.71 15.38 10.62
C GLU A 252 -4.98 14.65 9.48
N LYS A 253 -4.02 15.31 8.82
CA LYS A 253 -3.46 14.87 7.54
C LYS A 253 -1.97 14.65 7.58
#